data_AF-Q30RZ8-F1
#
_entry.id   AF-Q30RZ8-F1
#
_cell.length_a   1.000
_cell.length_b   1.000
_cell.length_c   1.000
_cell.angle_alpha   90.00
_cell.angle_beta   90.00
_cell.angle_gamma   90.00
#
_symmetry.space_group_name_H-M   'P 1'
#
loop_
_entity.id
_entity.type
_entity.pdbx_description
1 polymer ?
#
loop_
_entity_poly.entity_id
_entity_poly.type
_entity_poly.pdbx_seq_one_letter_code
_entity_poly.pdbx_strand_id
1 'polypeptide(L)'
;MYLKEFREKLNLTQNELSSILDIAQTTIARYENDKVKPTSTVLLKYINELNANPNFLFLGIEPHLLNNLPKLDSSNMDLLNDITLMMSQEHLREKLNKILIDEIIQRFEKQNDSLVAKLLEIVKMDDPVKTRPFLFLYYIFQLIEKDFTDTPKEISDYKQYLGDVITNYKVVTWKNQPLFTEKIKSEIRDFLDVKLTTKECELLVKNYKNTLEMLEQKMPPSMIKYHRNSFK
;
A
#
# COMPACT_ATOMS: atom_id res chain seq x y z
N MET A 1 11.37 7.62 -10.37
CA MET A 1 11.67 6.33 -9.67
C MET A 1 13.05 6.43 -9.03
N TYR A 2 13.40 5.59 -8.06
CA TYR A 2 14.68 5.70 -7.33
C TYR A 2 15.86 4.97 -8.01
N LEU A 3 15.88 4.94 -9.34
CA LEU A 3 16.89 4.18 -10.11
C LEU A 3 18.29 4.79 -10.02
N LYS A 4 18.36 6.12 -10.01
CA LYS A 4 19.62 6.85 -9.89
C LYS A 4 20.22 6.64 -8.49
N GLU A 5 19.42 6.83 -7.44
CA GLU A 5 19.89 6.59 -6.07
C GLU A 5 20.29 5.12 -5.87
N PHE A 6 19.60 4.17 -6.49
CA PHE A 6 19.98 2.75 -6.44
C PHE A 6 21.39 2.53 -7.03
N ARG A 7 21.64 3.05 -8.25
CA ARG A 7 22.95 2.97 -8.90
C ARG A 7 24.05 3.59 -8.03
N GLU A 8 23.79 4.77 -7.48
CA GLU A 8 24.75 5.51 -6.65
C GLU A 8 25.06 4.78 -5.36
N LYS A 9 24.08 4.11 -4.73
CA LYS A 9 24.32 3.24 -3.57
C LYS A 9 25.20 2.03 -3.87
N LEU A 10 25.17 1.54 -5.10
CA LEU A 10 26.08 0.50 -5.57
C LEU A 10 27.45 1.05 -6.00
N ASN A 11 27.66 2.37 -5.94
CA ASN A 11 28.86 3.06 -6.42
C ASN A 11 29.18 2.78 -7.90
N LEU A 12 28.15 2.59 -8.73
CA LEU A 12 28.31 2.33 -10.16
C LEU A 12 28.18 3.61 -10.98
N THR A 13 28.95 3.71 -12.06
CA THR A 13 28.73 4.68 -13.14
C THR A 13 27.58 4.23 -14.05
N GLN A 14 27.02 5.15 -14.83
CA GLN A 14 25.98 4.80 -15.81
C GLN A 14 26.49 3.82 -16.88
N ASN A 15 27.79 3.86 -17.20
CA ASN A 15 28.42 2.92 -18.13
C ASN A 15 28.54 1.52 -17.54
N GLU A 16 28.94 1.39 -16.28
CA GLU A 16 28.99 0.09 -15.61
C GLU A 16 27.59 -0.51 -15.47
N LEU A 17 26.60 0.31 -15.08
CA LEU A 17 25.22 -0.13 -15.00
C LEU A 17 24.67 -0.57 -16.38
N SER A 18 25.03 0.17 -17.43
CA SER A 18 24.70 -0.14 -18.82
C SER A 18 25.22 -1.51 -19.23
N SER A 19 26.48 -1.81 -18.91
CA SER A 19 27.10 -3.11 -19.18
C SER A 19 26.47 -4.25 -18.39
N ILE A 20 26.19 -4.05 -17.09
CA ILE A 20 25.58 -5.09 -16.24
C ILE A 20 24.17 -5.43 -16.72
N LEU A 21 23.37 -4.41 -17.03
CA LEU A 21 21.99 -4.61 -17.43
C LEU A 21 21.84 -4.91 -18.92
N ASP A 22 22.89 -4.84 -19.73
CA ASP A 22 22.80 -4.92 -21.19
C ASP A 22 21.70 -3.98 -21.73
N ILE A 23 21.84 -2.70 -21.38
CA ILE A 23 20.96 -1.59 -21.78
C ILE A 23 21.86 -0.43 -22.17
N ALA A 24 21.60 0.23 -23.29
CA ALA A 24 22.39 1.40 -23.70
C ALA A 24 22.45 2.47 -22.60
N GLN A 25 23.64 3.02 -22.34
CA GLN A 25 23.87 4.05 -21.32
C GLN A 25 22.94 5.26 -21.48
N THR A 26 22.67 5.69 -22.72
CA THR A 26 21.73 6.77 -23.02
C THR A 26 20.31 6.46 -22.56
N THR A 27 19.89 5.19 -22.65
CA THR A 27 18.61 4.71 -22.16
C THR A 27 18.56 4.70 -20.64
N ILE A 28 19.63 4.26 -19.96
CA ILE A 28 19.77 4.36 -18.50
C ILE A 28 19.63 5.82 -18.04
N ALA A 29 20.34 6.75 -18.69
CA ALA A 29 20.25 8.17 -18.36
C ALA A 29 18.82 8.72 -18.54
N ARG A 30 18.08 8.27 -19.55
CA ARG A 30 16.67 8.67 -19.74
C ARG A 30 15.76 8.11 -18.63
N TYR A 31 16.00 6.89 -18.16
CA TYR A 31 15.26 6.33 -17.03
C TYR A 31 15.56 7.08 -15.73
N GLU A 32 16.83 7.37 -15.44
CA GLU A 32 17.26 8.08 -14.22
C GLU A 32 16.77 9.52 -14.14
N ASN A 33 16.54 10.17 -15.29
CA ASN A 33 16.00 11.54 -15.37
C ASN A 33 14.48 11.58 -15.56
N ASP A 34 13.78 10.46 -15.33
CA ASP A 34 12.33 10.28 -15.52
C ASP A 34 11.82 10.74 -16.90
N LYS A 35 12.68 10.73 -17.93
CA LYS A 35 12.32 11.09 -19.32
C LYS A 35 11.55 9.96 -20.01
N VAL A 36 11.77 8.72 -19.56
CA VAL A 36 11.09 7.51 -20.03
C VAL A 36 10.85 6.61 -18.84
N LYS A 37 9.66 6.00 -18.74
CA LYS A 37 9.41 4.95 -17.74
C LYS A 37 10.01 3.62 -18.22
N PRO A 38 10.80 2.93 -17.39
CA PRO A 38 11.31 1.60 -17.72
C PRO A 38 10.17 0.59 -17.84
N THR A 39 10.33 -0.38 -18.74
CA THR A 39 9.40 -1.50 -18.88
C THR A 39 9.58 -2.52 -17.75
N SER A 40 8.59 -3.39 -17.54
CA SER A 40 8.70 -4.50 -16.58
C SER A 40 9.90 -5.40 -16.86
N THR A 41 10.26 -5.61 -18.13
CA THR A 41 11.46 -6.38 -18.52
C THR A 41 12.76 -5.74 -18.04
N VAL A 42 12.87 -4.40 -18.12
CA VAL A 42 14.03 -3.68 -17.58
C VAL A 42 14.07 -3.80 -16.06
N LEU A 43 12.93 -3.66 -15.38
CA LEU A 43 12.86 -3.76 -13.92
C LEU A 43 13.24 -5.15 -13.42
N LEU A 44 12.86 -6.21 -14.15
CA LEU A 44 13.31 -7.57 -13.86
C LEU A 44 14.84 -7.72 -14.00
N LYS A 45 15.48 -7.02 -14.93
CA LYS A 45 16.96 -7.02 -15.01
C LYS A 45 17.60 -6.41 -13.76
N TYR A 46 17.07 -5.30 -13.23
CA TYR A 46 17.56 -4.75 -11.94
C TYR A 46 17.42 -5.76 -10.79
N ILE A 47 16.28 -6.46 -10.73
CA ILE A 47 16.02 -7.44 -9.67
C ILE A 47 16.96 -8.64 -9.80
N ASN A 48 17.10 -9.20 -11.01
CA ASN A 48 17.82 -10.45 -11.22
C ASN A 48 19.34 -10.25 -11.24
N GLU A 49 19.84 -9.21 -11.92
CA GLU A 49 21.28 -9.00 -12.12
C GLU A 49 21.94 -8.22 -10.97
N LEU A 50 21.18 -7.35 -10.30
CA LEU A 50 21.70 -6.48 -9.24
C LEU A 50 21.10 -6.78 -7.87
N ASN A 51 20.28 -7.84 -7.75
CA ASN A 51 19.58 -8.20 -6.52
C ASN A 51 18.78 -7.03 -5.92
N ALA A 52 18.26 -6.15 -6.78
CA ALA A 52 17.61 -4.92 -6.36
C ALA A 52 16.30 -5.19 -5.63
N ASN A 53 16.07 -4.50 -4.51
CA ASN A 53 14.78 -4.52 -3.83
C ASN A 53 13.76 -3.69 -4.63
N PRO A 54 12.66 -4.29 -5.13
CA PRO A 54 11.62 -3.54 -5.84
C PRO A 54 11.07 -2.37 -5.01
N ASN A 55 10.90 -2.55 -3.70
CA ASN A 55 10.39 -1.49 -2.82
C ASN A 55 11.31 -0.28 -2.78
N PHE A 56 12.61 -0.49 -2.92
CA PHE A 56 13.55 0.61 -3.07
C PHE A 56 13.39 1.27 -4.44
N LEU A 57 13.44 0.51 -5.54
CA LEU A 57 13.36 1.07 -6.90
C LEU A 57 12.11 1.92 -7.14
N PHE A 58 10.95 1.49 -6.60
CA PHE A 58 9.69 2.19 -6.76
C PHE A 58 9.46 3.26 -5.70
N LEU A 59 9.79 2.97 -4.43
CA LEU A 59 9.28 3.74 -3.28
C LEU A 59 10.39 4.38 -2.44
N GLY A 60 11.66 4.05 -2.69
CA GLY A 60 12.83 4.55 -1.95
C GLY A 60 12.98 3.93 -0.55
N ILE A 61 12.29 2.81 -0.29
CA ILE A 61 12.27 2.15 1.02
C ILE A 61 13.48 1.22 1.13
N GLU A 62 14.37 1.50 2.08
CA GLU A 62 15.50 0.63 2.41
C GLU A 62 15.02 -0.74 2.95
N PRO A 63 15.81 -1.80 2.78
CA PRO A 63 17.14 -1.83 2.14
C PRO A 63 17.06 -1.81 0.63
N HIS A 64 18.02 -1.20 -0.05
CA HIS A 64 18.10 -1.16 -1.51
C HIS A 64 18.38 -2.53 -2.16
N LEU A 65 18.96 -3.49 -1.43
CA LEU A 65 19.21 -4.86 -1.91
C LEU A 65 18.34 -5.89 -1.17
N LEU A 66 17.92 -6.95 -1.88
CA LEU A 66 17.06 -8.01 -1.34
C LEU A 66 17.75 -8.87 -0.27
N ASN A 67 19.05 -9.08 -0.36
CA ASN A 67 19.81 -9.87 0.62
C ASN A 67 19.90 -9.18 2.00
N ASN A 68 19.72 -7.86 2.02
CA ASN A 68 19.76 -7.05 3.23
C ASN A 68 18.37 -6.88 3.86
N LEU A 69 17.33 -7.51 3.30
CA LEU A 69 15.99 -7.49 3.88
C LEU A 69 16.07 -7.91 5.35
N PRO A 70 15.43 -7.15 6.26
CA PRO A 70 15.42 -7.50 7.68
C PRO A 70 14.85 -8.90 7.83
N LYS A 71 15.64 -9.77 8.43
CA LYS A 71 15.23 -11.13 8.80
C LYS A 71 14.84 -11.12 10.27
N LEU A 72 13.92 -12.02 10.64
CA LEU A 72 13.68 -12.30 12.04
C LEU A 72 15.00 -12.77 12.66
N ASP A 73 15.35 -12.18 13.81
CA ASP A 73 16.45 -12.71 14.60
C ASP A 73 16.09 -14.08 15.20
N SER A 74 17.09 -14.76 15.78
CA SER A 74 16.90 -16.07 16.38
C SER A 74 15.85 -16.07 17.50
N SER A 75 15.79 -15.01 18.30
CA SER A 75 14.83 -14.91 19.40
C SER A 75 13.38 -14.86 18.90
N ASN A 76 13.13 -14.15 17.80
CA ASN A 76 11.81 -14.09 17.18
C ASN A 76 11.43 -15.44 16.54
N MET A 77 12.40 -16.14 15.95
CA MET A 77 12.17 -17.47 15.39
C MET A 77 11.82 -18.49 16.48
N ASP A 78 12.53 -18.47 17.61
CA ASP A 78 12.25 -19.33 18.76
C ASP A 78 10.84 -19.07 19.31
N LEU A 79 10.46 -17.78 19.46
CA LEU A 79 9.12 -17.42 19.89
C LEU A 79 8.04 -17.91 18.91
N LEU A 80 8.27 -17.78 17.60
CA LEU A 80 7.33 -18.31 16.60
C LEU A 80 7.21 -19.83 16.70
N ASN A 81 8.33 -20.54 16.86
CA ASN A 81 8.34 -21.99 17.05
C ASN A 81 7.54 -22.39 18.29
N ASP A 82 7.75 -21.72 19.42
CA ASP A 82 6.99 -21.96 20.65
C ASP A 82 5.49 -21.70 20.45
N ILE A 83 5.13 -20.62 19.76
CA ILE A 83 3.74 -20.33 19.40
C ILE A 83 3.15 -21.45 18.53
N THR A 84 3.92 -22.01 17.59
CA THR A 84 3.44 -23.11 16.71
C THR A 84 3.12 -24.40 17.48
N LEU A 85 3.69 -24.57 18.68
CA LEU A 85 3.33 -25.67 19.59
C LEU A 85 1.99 -25.42 20.30
N MET A 86 1.57 -24.15 20.40
CA MET A 86 0.38 -23.72 21.15
C MET A 86 -0.83 -23.40 20.25
N MET A 87 -0.63 -23.13 18.97
CA MET A 87 -1.71 -22.84 18.02
C MET A 87 -1.47 -23.43 16.63
N SER A 88 -2.55 -23.61 15.88
CA SER A 88 -2.46 -24.08 14.49
C SER A 88 -1.73 -23.07 13.60
N GLN A 89 -1.11 -23.58 12.52
CA GLN A 89 -0.46 -22.74 11.50
C GLN A 89 -1.43 -21.74 10.86
N GLU A 90 -2.70 -22.12 10.72
CA GLU A 90 -3.74 -21.24 10.22
C GLU A 90 -3.99 -20.06 11.17
N HIS A 91 -4.15 -20.34 12.47
CA HIS A 91 -4.39 -19.29 13.46
C HIS A 91 -3.17 -18.37 13.65
N LEU A 92 -1.96 -18.91 13.58
CA LEU A 92 -0.73 -18.12 13.57
C LEU A 92 -0.71 -17.18 12.36
N ARG A 93 -1.00 -17.69 11.17
CA ARG A 93 -1.06 -16.89 9.94
C ARG A 93 -2.08 -15.76 10.04
N GLU A 94 -3.26 -16.00 10.61
CA GLU A 94 -4.25 -14.96 10.84
C GLU A 94 -3.72 -13.84 11.74
N LYS A 95 -3.05 -14.19 12.86
CA LYS A 95 -2.45 -13.21 13.76
C LYS A 95 -1.33 -12.41 13.10
N LEU A 96 -0.44 -13.07 12.35
CA LEU A 96 0.63 -12.40 11.61
C LEU A 96 0.07 -11.47 10.53
N ASN A 97 -0.99 -11.89 9.82
CA ASN A 97 -1.69 -11.04 8.87
C ASN A 97 -2.27 -9.80 9.56
N LYS A 98 -2.87 -9.94 10.76
CA LYS A 98 -3.39 -8.79 11.53
C LYS A 98 -2.27 -7.80 11.87
N ILE A 99 -1.11 -8.27 12.33
CA ILE A 99 0.06 -7.42 12.62
C ILE A 99 0.49 -6.66 11.36
N LEU A 100 0.62 -7.36 10.21
CA LEU A 100 1.04 -6.74 8.97
C LEU A 100 0.01 -5.72 8.44
N ILE A 101 -1.29 -6.01 8.56
CA ILE A 101 -2.37 -5.08 8.20
C ILE A 101 -2.31 -3.82 9.07
N ASP A 102 -2.09 -3.95 10.38
CA ASP A 102 -1.96 -2.79 11.27
C ASP A 102 -0.75 -1.93 10.88
N GLU A 103 0.41 -2.51 10.61
CA GLU A 103 1.59 -1.78 10.12
C GLU A 103 1.35 -1.07 8.77
N ILE A 104 0.60 -1.69 7.85
CA ILE A 104 0.17 -1.04 6.60
C ILE A 104 -0.71 0.18 6.91
N ILE A 105 -1.70 0.05 7.80
CA ILE A 105 -2.62 1.12 8.17
C ILE A 105 -1.88 2.25 8.92
N GLN A 106 -0.94 1.93 9.80
CA GLN A 106 -0.13 2.92 10.50
C GLN A 106 0.75 3.73 9.53
N ARG A 107 1.27 3.12 8.45
CA ARG A 107 2.00 3.87 7.40
C ARG A 107 1.09 4.86 6.69
N PHE A 108 -0.17 4.50 6.47
CA PHE A 108 -1.18 5.41 5.94
C PHE A 108 -1.44 6.56 6.93
N GLU A 109 -1.58 6.28 8.23
CA GLU A 109 -1.77 7.28 9.29
C GLU A 109 -0.63 8.31 9.35
N LYS A 110 0.63 7.86 9.43
CA LYS A 110 1.81 8.74 9.59
C LYS A 110 2.04 9.70 8.42
N GLN A 111 1.75 9.30 7.19
CA GLN A 111 1.91 10.19 6.02
C GLN A 111 0.71 11.11 5.83
N ASN A 112 -0.47 10.64 6.23
CA ASN A 112 -1.68 11.42 6.17
C ASN A 112 -1.62 12.66 7.04
N ASP A 113 -0.90 12.74 8.17
CA ASP A 113 -0.84 14.03 8.90
C ASP A 113 -0.35 15.22 8.02
N SER A 114 0.49 14.99 6.99
CA SER A 114 0.92 16.03 6.03
C SER A 114 -0.04 16.28 4.85
N LEU A 115 -0.74 15.24 4.38
CA LEU A 115 -1.74 15.32 3.32
C LEU A 115 -3.10 15.79 3.87
N VAL A 116 -3.50 15.26 5.02
CA VAL A 116 -4.60 15.72 5.88
C VAL A 116 -4.41 17.19 6.21
N ALA A 117 -3.22 17.68 6.54
CA ALA A 117 -2.98 19.12 6.70
C ALA A 117 -3.28 19.93 5.41
N LYS A 118 -2.87 19.44 4.23
CA LYS A 118 -3.18 20.07 2.92
C LYS A 118 -4.65 19.92 2.48
N LEU A 119 -5.33 18.84 2.88
CA LEU A 119 -6.75 18.59 2.66
C LEU A 119 -7.62 19.44 3.62
N LEU A 120 -7.14 19.64 4.84
CA LEU A 120 -7.71 20.49 5.88
C LEU A 120 -7.73 21.97 5.50
N GLU A 121 -6.65 22.47 4.88
CA GLU A 121 -6.60 23.85 4.39
C GLU A 121 -7.67 24.16 3.34
N ILE A 122 -8.12 23.15 2.59
CA ILE A 122 -9.15 23.30 1.54
C ILE A 122 -10.57 23.24 2.11
N VAL A 123 -10.75 22.68 3.31
CA VAL A 123 -12.06 22.55 3.95
C VAL A 123 -11.97 23.14 5.36
N LYS A 124 -12.25 24.45 5.48
CA LYS A 124 -12.39 25.16 6.77
C LYS A 124 -13.52 24.57 7.62
N MET A 125 -13.34 23.46 8.33
CA MET A 125 -14.29 22.97 9.35
C MET A 125 -13.60 22.14 10.44
N ASP A 126 -14.15 22.21 11.66
CA ASP A 126 -13.64 21.73 12.96
C ASP A 126 -13.31 20.22 13.05
N ASP A 127 -12.81 19.81 14.24
CA ASP A 127 -12.12 18.59 14.72
C ASP A 127 -12.44 17.16 14.16
N PRO A 128 -13.58 16.79 13.52
CA PRO A 128 -13.75 15.43 12.97
C PRO A 128 -12.98 15.13 11.67
N VAL A 129 -11.76 15.65 11.51
CA VAL A 129 -11.07 15.66 10.21
C VAL A 129 -10.04 14.55 10.02
N LYS A 130 -9.40 14.06 11.10
CA LYS A 130 -8.40 12.99 11.00
C LYS A 130 -8.97 11.63 10.61
N THR A 131 -10.25 11.39 10.85
CA THR A 131 -10.90 10.08 10.66
C THR A 131 -11.52 9.91 9.28
N ARG A 132 -11.66 10.98 8.49
CA ARG A 132 -12.33 10.93 7.17
C ARG A 132 -11.60 10.04 6.14
N PRO A 133 -10.27 10.03 6.03
CA PRO A 133 -9.57 9.09 5.16
C PRO A 133 -9.79 7.63 5.57
N PHE A 134 -9.83 7.35 6.88
CA PHE A 134 -10.13 6.02 7.40
C PHE A 134 -11.57 5.60 7.12
N LEU A 135 -12.53 6.54 7.25
CA LEU A 135 -13.92 6.29 6.88
C LEU A 135 -14.08 6.01 5.38
N PHE A 136 -13.33 6.72 4.52
CA PHE A 136 -13.32 6.43 3.09
C PHE A 136 -12.80 5.02 2.82
N LEU A 137 -11.64 4.65 3.37
CA LEU A 137 -11.12 3.29 3.23
C LEU A 137 -12.09 2.26 3.78
N TYR A 138 -12.74 2.54 4.91
CA TYR A 138 -13.75 1.66 5.49
C TYR A 138 -14.90 1.39 4.50
N TYR A 139 -15.40 2.42 3.83
CA TYR A 139 -16.41 2.27 2.78
C TYR A 139 -15.93 1.45 1.59
N ILE A 140 -14.69 1.66 1.15
CA ILE A 140 -14.08 0.87 0.07
C ILE A 140 -14.04 -0.61 0.47
N PHE A 141 -13.64 -0.93 1.70
CA PHE A 141 -13.61 -2.32 2.17
C PHE A 141 -15.01 -2.90 2.43
N GLN A 142 -16.02 -2.09 2.73
CA GLN A 142 -17.43 -2.54 2.75
C GLN A 142 -17.93 -2.89 1.34
N LEU A 143 -17.55 -2.13 0.31
CA LEU A 143 -17.85 -2.46 -1.08
C LEU A 143 -17.13 -3.74 -1.52
N ILE A 144 -15.88 -3.92 -1.10
CA ILE A 144 -15.13 -5.16 -1.35
C ILE A 144 -15.79 -6.34 -0.64
N GLU A 145 -16.20 -6.20 0.62
CA GLU A 145 -16.94 -7.24 1.34
C GLU A 145 -18.20 -7.67 0.57
N LYS A 146 -18.96 -6.69 0.06
CA LYS A 146 -20.14 -6.96 -0.77
C LYS A 146 -19.79 -7.72 -2.04
N ASP A 147 -18.79 -7.24 -2.78
CA ASP A 147 -18.34 -7.86 -4.03
C ASP A 147 -17.97 -9.34 -3.83
N PHE A 148 -17.26 -9.67 -2.74
CA PHE A 148 -16.85 -11.04 -2.43
C PHE A 148 -17.95 -11.91 -1.83
N THR A 149 -18.96 -11.31 -1.20
CA THR A 149 -20.12 -12.03 -0.65
C THR A 149 -21.11 -12.40 -1.74
N ASP A 150 -21.35 -11.48 -2.70
CA ASP A 150 -22.32 -11.66 -3.77
C ASP A 150 -21.79 -12.53 -4.91
N THR A 151 -20.50 -12.42 -5.26
CA THR A 151 -19.91 -13.23 -6.34
C THR A 151 -18.40 -13.39 -6.13
N PRO A 152 -17.87 -14.63 -5.97
CA PRO A 152 -16.43 -14.83 -5.87
C PRO A 152 -15.73 -14.34 -7.15
N LYS A 153 -15.07 -13.18 -7.09
CA LYS A 153 -14.29 -12.63 -8.20
C LYS A 153 -12.88 -13.20 -8.17
N GLU A 154 -12.47 -13.82 -9.27
CA GLU A 154 -11.07 -14.14 -9.50
C GLU A 154 -10.35 -12.85 -9.94
N ILE A 155 -9.39 -12.39 -9.14
CA ILE A 155 -8.71 -11.11 -9.36
C ILE A 155 -7.28 -11.40 -9.82
N SER A 156 -6.95 -10.95 -11.03
CA SER A 156 -5.61 -11.10 -11.62
C SER A 156 -4.61 -10.04 -11.13
N ASP A 157 -5.09 -8.84 -10.80
CA ASP A 157 -4.28 -7.75 -10.26
C ASP A 157 -5.03 -7.04 -9.13
N TYR A 158 -4.61 -7.33 -7.90
CA TYR A 158 -5.22 -6.77 -6.69
C TYR A 158 -4.97 -5.27 -6.51
N LYS A 159 -3.86 -4.74 -7.04
CA LYS A 159 -3.55 -3.31 -6.95
C LYS A 159 -4.37 -2.50 -7.94
N GLN A 160 -4.58 -3.04 -9.14
CA GLN A 160 -5.49 -2.44 -10.10
C GLN A 160 -6.94 -2.52 -9.59
N TYR A 161 -7.38 -3.69 -9.12
CA TYR A 161 -8.71 -3.89 -8.57
C TYR A 161 -9.03 -2.89 -7.45
N LEU A 162 -8.18 -2.80 -6.41
CA LEU A 162 -8.41 -1.88 -5.30
C LEU A 162 -8.47 -0.41 -5.77
N GLY A 163 -7.63 -0.08 -6.74
CA GLY A 163 -7.66 1.21 -7.44
C GLY A 163 -8.99 1.51 -8.11
N ASP A 164 -9.49 0.55 -8.89
CA ASP A 164 -10.74 0.68 -9.62
C ASP A 164 -11.93 0.84 -8.66
N VAL A 165 -11.95 0.12 -7.54
CA VAL A 165 -13.00 0.29 -6.51
C VAL A 165 -12.98 1.72 -5.96
N ILE A 166 -11.80 2.30 -5.74
CA ILE A 166 -11.63 3.67 -5.24
C ILE A 166 -12.06 4.72 -6.25
N THR A 167 -11.62 4.57 -7.50
CA THR A 167 -11.99 5.50 -8.57
C THR A 167 -13.49 5.44 -8.86
N ASN A 168 -14.06 4.23 -8.90
CA ASN A 168 -15.47 4.01 -9.22
C ASN A 168 -16.43 4.26 -8.04
N TYR A 169 -15.91 4.49 -6.83
CA TYR A 169 -16.73 4.83 -5.67
C TYR A 169 -17.62 6.04 -5.98
N LYS A 170 -18.95 5.90 -5.91
CA LYS A 170 -19.85 7.03 -6.16
C LYS A 170 -19.86 7.94 -4.93
N VAL A 171 -19.53 9.21 -5.12
CA VAL A 171 -19.49 10.19 -4.03
C VAL A 171 -20.87 10.32 -3.39
N VAL A 172 -21.00 9.81 -2.17
CA VAL A 172 -22.19 9.98 -1.33
C VAL A 172 -22.19 11.40 -0.77
N THR A 173 -23.32 12.08 -0.87
CA THR A 173 -23.50 13.45 -0.33
C THR A 173 -24.21 13.42 1.02
N TRP A 174 -23.69 14.17 1.99
CA TRP A 174 -24.30 14.42 3.29
C TRP A 174 -24.65 15.91 3.42
N LYS A 175 -25.90 16.25 3.75
CA LYS A 175 -26.37 17.65 3.85
C LYS A 175 -25.92 18.52 2.66
N ASN A 176 -26.08 17.99 1.44
CA ASN A 176 -25.68 18.63 0.18
C ASN A 176 -24.17 18.91 0.02
N GLN A 177 -23.32 18.31 0.84
CA GLN A 177 -21.87 18.31 0.64
C GLN A 177 -21.38 16.89 0.35
N PRO A 178 -20.45 16.71 -0.61
CA PRO A 178 -19.84 15.41 -0.84
C PRO A 178 -19.11 14.96 0.42
N LEU A 179 -19.43 13.75 0.91
CA LEU A 179 -18.77 13.16 2.07
C LEU A 179 -17.27 12.93 1.78
N PHE A 180 -16.95 12.64 0.51
CA PHE A 180 -15.58 12.56 -0.01
C PHE A 180 -15.49 13.22 -1.38
N THR A 181 -14.44 14.01 -1.62
CA THR A 181 -14.23 14.69 -2.90
C THR A 181 -13.46 13.81 -3.87
N GLU A 182 -13.51 14.11 -5.17
CA GLU A 182 -12.64 13.47 -6.18
C GLU A 182 -11.16 13.66 -5.86
N LYS A 183 -10.79 14.79 -5.24
CA LYS A 183 -9.44 15.04 -4.75
C LYS A 183 -9.01 14.00 -3.69
N ILE A 184 -9.87 13.70 -2.73
CA ILE A 184 -9.59 12.68 -1.69
C ILE A 184 -9.38 11.31 -2.33
N LYS A 185 -10.21 10.92 -3.32
CA LYS A 185 -10.03 9.66 -4.04
C LYS A 185 -8.69 9.60 -4.77
N SER A 186 -8.33 10.68 -5.47
CA SER A 186 -7.07 10.77 -6.20
C SER A 186 -5.89 10.62 -5.26
N GLU A 187 -5.89 11.31 -4.12
CA GLU A 187 -4.78 11.23 -3.16
C GLU A 187 -4.64 9.83 -2.54
N ILE A 188 -5.77 9.17 -2.22
CA ILE A 188 -5.74 7.80 -1.70
C ILE A 188 -5.28 6.82 -2.80
N ARG A 189 -5.70 7.02 -4.05
CA ARG A 189 -5.20 6.25 -5.19
C ARG A 189 -3.70 6.45 -5.40
N ASP A 190 -3.22 7.68 -5.34
CA ASP A 190 -1.80 8.01 -5.46
C ASP A 190 -0.99 7.35 -4.33
N PHE A 191 -1.50 7.35 -3.09
CA PHE A 191 -0.88 6.63 -1.99
C PHE A 191 -0.79 5.13 -2.28
N LEU A 192 -1.86 4.49 -2.75
CA LEU A 192 -1.84 3.08 -3.11
C LEU A 192 -0.84 2.78 -4.22
N ASP A 193 -0.77 3.65 -5.22
CA ASP A 193 0.10 3.48 -6.37
C ASP A 193 1.57 3.68 -6.02
N VAL A 194 1.87 4.65 -5.17
CA VAL A 194 3.25 5.06 -4.83
C VAL A 194 3.77 4.40 -3.56
N LYS A 195 2.93 3.79 -2.71
CA LYS A 195 3.36 3.28 -1.39
C LYS A 195 2.99 1.84 -1.10
N LEU A 196 1.98 1.27 -1.75
CA LEU A 196 1.65 -0.14 -1.57
C LEU A 196 2.15 -0.99 -2.73
N THR A 197 2.66 -2.16 -2.40
CA THR A 197 2.99 -3.23 -3.35
C THR A 197 1.74 -4.02 -3.73
N THR A 198 1.79 -4.74 -4.85
CA THR A 198 0.69 -5.62 -5.26
C THR A 198 0.37 -6.69 -4.22
N LYS A 199 1.39 -7.22 -3.52
CA LYS A 199 1.21 -8.21 -2.44
C LYS A 199 0.51 -7.62 -1.22
N GLU A 200 0.81 -6.37 -0.85
CA GLU A 200 0.11 -5.70 0.24
C GLU A 200 -1.35 -5.41 -0.13
N CYS A 201 -1.63 -4.98 -1.37
CA CYS A 201 -3.01 -4.83 -1.86
C CYS A 201 -3.76 -6.17 -1.85
N GLU A 202 -3.13 -7.25 -2.31
CA GLU A 202 -3.71 -8.60 -2.25
C GLU A 202 -4.02 -9.03 -0.81
N LEU A 203 -3.09 -8.79 0.12
CA LEU A 203 -3.30 -9.11 1.54
C LEU A 203 -4.51 -8.37 2.10
N LEU A 204 -4.61 -7.06 1.87
CA LEU A 204 -5.74 -6.25 2.36
C LEU A 204 -7.07 -6.74 1.77
N VAL A 205 -7.12 -6.99 0.46
CA VAL A 205 -8.35 -7.42 -0.22
C VAL A 205 -8.77 -8.82 0.22
N LYS A 206 -7.86 -9.80 0.27
CA LYS A 206 -8.17 -11.16 0.70
C LYS A 206 -8.56 -11.25 2.18
N ASN A 207 -8.06 -10.34 3.01
CA ASN A 207 -8.34 -10.29 4.45
C ASN A 207 -9.28 -9.12 4.80
N TYR A 208 -10.20 -8.75 3.90
CA TYR A 208 -11.04 -7.55 4.05
C TYR A 208 -11.76 -7.46 5.41
N LYS A 209 -12.19 -8.59 6.01
CA LYS A 209 -12.81 -8.61 7.34
C LYS A 209 -11.88 -8.09 8.44
N ASN A 210 -10.63 -8.55 8.42
CA ASN A 210 -9.60 -8.07 9.35
C ASN A 210 -9.24 -6.61 9.05
N THR A 211 -9.19 -6.22 7.78
CA THR A 211 -8.96 -4.82 7.40
C THR A 211 -10.07 -3.90 7.90
N LEU A 212 -11.35 -4.31 7.78
CA LEU A 212 -12.49 -3.58 8.33
C LEU A 212 -12.37 -3.45 9.86
N GLU A 213 -12.08 -4.54 10.57
CA GLU A 213 -11.88 -4.54 12.02
C GLU A 213 -10.79 -3.53 12.45
N MET A 214 -9.65 -3.52 11.76
CA MET A 214 -8.55 -2.60 12.05
C MET A 214 -8.91 -1.14 11.73
N LEU A 215 -9.64 -0.88 10.64
CA LEU A 215 -10.11 0.47 10.31
C LEU A 215 -11.12 1.00 11.35
N GLU A 216 -12.00 0.15 11.87
CA GLU A 216 -12.92 0.52 12.95
C GLU A 216 -12.17 0.97 14.21
N GLN A 217 -11.07 0.33 14.57
CA GLN A 217 -10.25 0.72 15.74
C GLN A 217 -9.65 2.13 15.61
N LYS A 218 -9.53 2.66 14.39
CA LYS A 218 -9.03 4.01 14.11
C LYS A 218 -10.16 5.06 14.08
N MET A 219 -11.41 4.69 14.35
CA MET A 219 -12.57 5.57 14.29
C MET A 219 -13.34 5.63 15.62
N PRO A 220 -13.99 6.76 15.97
CA PRO A 220 -14.84 6.85 17.14
C PRO A 220 -16.03 5.87 17.08
N PRO A 221 -16.48 5.31 18.22
CA PRO A 221 -17.64 4.40 18.27
C PRO A 221 -18.93 4.98 17.66
N SER A 222 -19.16 6.28 17.78
CA SER A 222 -20.30 6.98 17.18
C SER A 222 -20.28 6.94 15.66
N MET A 223 -19.10 7.06 15.06
CA MET A 223 -18.89 6.97 13.61
C MET A 223 -19.14 5.55 13.14
N ILE A 224 -18.56 4.54 13.81
CA ILE A 224 -18.77 3.13 13.47
C ILE A 224 -20.27 2.78 13.51
N LYS A 225 -20.96 3.15 14.59
CA LYS A 225 -22.40 2.90 14.75
C LYS A 225 -23.22 3.46 13.59
N TYR A 226 -22.85 4.64 13.09
CA TYR A 226 -23.55 5.29 11.99
C TYR A 226 -23.27 4.64 10.63
N HIS A 227 -22.04 4.15 10.42
CA HIS A 227 -21.52 3.81 9.10
C HIS A 227 -21.40 2.30 8.80
N ARG A 228 -21.51 1.43 9.82
CA ARG A 228 -21.26 -0.03 9.70
C ARG A 228 -22.14 -0.78 8.69
N ASN A 229 -23.30 -0.25 8.34
CA ASN A 229 -24.25 -0.90 7.41
C ASN A 229 -24.52 -0.05 6.15
N SER A 230 -23.58 0.81 5.76
CA SER A 230 -23.80 1.77 4.65
C SER A 230 -24.02 1.11 3.28
N PHE A 231 -23.55 -0.14 3.10
CA PHE A 231 -23.60 -0.86 1.81
C PHE A 231 -24.18 -2.27 1.89
N LYS A 232 -24.75 -2.66 3.05
CA LYS A 232 -25.45 -3.94 3.22
C LYS A 232 -26.82 -3.92 2.56
#